data_AF-A0A699Z5F2-F1
#
_entry.id   AF-A0A699Z5F2-F1
#
_cell.length_a   1.000
_cell.length_b   1.000
_cell.length_c   1.000
_cell.angle_alpha   90.00
_cell.angle_beta   90.00
_cell.angle_gamma   90.00
#
_symmetry.space_group_name_H-M   'P 1'
#
loop_
_entity.id
_entity.type
_entity.pdbx_description
1 polymer ?
#
loop_
_entity_poly.entity_id
_entity_poly.type
_entity_poly.pdbx_seq_one_letter_code
_entity_poly.pdbx_strand_id
1 'polypeptide(L)'
;MLKPDKIKGSWVTEELNRYNTVLSKFATADPEEWPPLVTVYRGDLQRPFFEHVQCLMVVAKEDPEALEKLVAMNTRLVALCTNHDSVEKDTEKMAAAAEVYKDLLSSINSVEDIDKKMEELGKQGKIDPAFLQ
;
A
#
# COMPACT_ATOMS: atom_id res chain seq x y z
N MET A 1 -31.43 15.65 -24.74
CA MET A 1 -30.05 15.43 -25.20
C MET A 1 -29.10 16.08 -24.20
N LEU A 2 -28.44 15.27 -23.35
CA LEU A 2 -27.44 15.75 -22.39
C LEU A 2 -26.08 15.82 -23.09
N LYS A 3 -25.40 16.97 -22.99
CA LYS A 3 -24.07 17.20 -23.59
C LYS A 3 -23.00 16.42 -22.79
N PRO A 4 -22.11 15.62 -23.43
CA PRO A 4 -21.17 14.76 -22.71
C PRO A 4 -19.78 15.37 -22.41
N ASP A 5 -19.53 16.66 -22.61
CA ASP A 5 -18.14 17.19 -22.56
C ASP A 5 -17.78 18.04 -21.34
N LYS A 6 -18.68 18.27 -20.38
CA LYS A 6 -18.34 19.04 -19.15
C LYS A 6 -17.81 18.21 -18.00
N ILE A 7 -17.92 16.89 -18.07
CA ILE A 7 -17.60 16.02 -16.94
C ILE A 7 -16.07 15.80 -16.89
N LYS A 8 -15.40 15.53 -18.01
CA LYS A 8 -13.97 15.18 -18.03
C LYS A 8 -13.00 16.25 -17.48
N GLY A 9 -13.37 17.53 -17.46
CA GLY A 9 -12.49 18.62 -17.02
C GLY A 9 -12.49 18.89 -15.50
N SER A 10 -13.63 18.67 -14.81
CA SER A 10 -13.69 18.96 -13.36
C SER A 10 -12.98 17.90 -12.53
N TRP A 11 -13.15 16.61 -12.88
CA TRP A 11 -12.47 15.50 -12.18
C TRP A 11 -10.96 15.60 -12.22
N VAL A 12 -10.37 15.98 -13.37
CA VAL A 12 -8.91 16.16 -13.49
C VAL A 12 -8.44 17.30 -12.59
N THR A 13 -9.21 18.38 -12.47
CA THR A 13 -8.83 19.53 -11.61
C THR A 13 -8.99 19.19 -10.13
N GLU A 14 -10.06 18.48 -9.76
CA GLU A 14 -10.32 18.01 -8.40
C GLU A 14 -9.26 17.00 -7.93
N GLU A 15 -8.85 16.08 -8.81
CA GLU A 15 -7.81 15.10 -8.54
C GLU A 15 -6.43 15.75 -8.32
N LEU A 16 -6.04 16.67 -9.21
CA LEU A 16 -4.79 17.43 -9.05
C LEU A 16 -4.79 18.26 -7.76
N ASN A 17 -5.92 18.89 -7.40
CA ASN A 17 -6.06 19.63 -6.15
C ASN A 17 -5.93 18.72 -4.93
N ARG A 18 -6.50 17.51 -4.99
CA ARG A 18 -6.33 16.49 -3.96
C ARG A 18 -4.86 16.10 -3.81
N TYR A 19 -4.14 15.81 -4.90
CA TYR A 19 -2.72 15.46 -4.83
C TYR A 19 -1.86 16.60 -4.30
N ASN A 20 -2.12 17.84 -4.70
CA ASN A 20 -1.43 19.01 -4.14
C ASN A 20 -1.71 19.17 -2.65
N THR A 21 -2.93 18.88 -2.20
CA THR A 21 -3.28 18.89 -0.77
C THR A 21 -2.49 17.84 -0.01
N VAL A 22 -2.44 16.60 -0.50
CA VAL A 22 -1.67 15.51 0.12
C VAL A 22 -0.18 15.88 0.18
N LEU A 23 0.38 16.38 -0.92
CA LEU A 23 1.79 16.81 -0.98
C LEU A 23 2.09 17.92 0.04
N SER A 24 1.17 18.89 0.18
CA SER A 24 1.29 19.97 1.17
C SER A 24 1.28 19.46 2.61
N LYS A 25 0.51 18.40 2.93
CA LYS A 25 0.54 17.77 4.26
C LYS A 25 1.93 17.25 4.59
N PHE A 26 2.58 16.53 3.67
CA PHE A 26 3.93 16.02 3.90
C PHE A 26 4.99 17.12 3.92
N ALA A 27 4.85 18.14 3.07
CA ALA A 27 5.78 19.26 3.03
C ALA A 27 5.76 20.15 4.29
N THR A 28 4.65 20.14 5.04
CA THR A 28 4.47 20.97 6.25
C THR A 28 4.55 20.19 7.56
N ALA A 29 4.40 18.87 7.51
CA ALA A 29 4.48 17.99 8.67
C ALA A 29 5.93 17.70 9.07
N ASP A 30 6.12 17.47 10.38
CA ASP A 30 7.42 17.03 10.88
C ASP A 30 7.74 15.63 10.34
N PRO A 31 9.02 15.31 10.05
CA PRO A 31 9.46 14.00 9.61
C PRO A 31 8.89 12.81 10.39
N GLU A 32 8.69 12.95 11.69
CA GLU A 32 8.19 11.91 12.59
C GLU A 32 6.69 11.63 12.39
N GLU A 33 5.95 12.57 11.82
CA GLU A 33 4.51 12.45 11.54
C GLU A 33 4.24 11.78 10.18
N TRP A 34 5.27 11.54 9.36
CA TRP A 34 5.08 10.98 8.03
C TRP A 34 4.53 9.54 8.04
N PRO A 35 5.00 8.61 8.90
CA PRO A 35 4.44 7.26 8.94
C PRO A 35 2.91 7.20 9.18
N PRO A 36 2.32 7.90 10.18
CA PRO A 36 0.87 7.90 10.35
C PRO A 36 0.15 8.62 9.20
N LEU A 37 0.74 9.67 8.61
CA LEU A 37 0.16 10.33 7.44
C LEU A 37 0.14 9.40 6.20
N VAL A 38 1.15 8.57 6.01
CA VAL A 38 1.17 7.56 4.94
C VAL A 38 0.03 6.58 5.09
N THR A 39 -0.26 6.10 6.30
CA THR A 39 -1.44 5.25 6.56
C THR A 39 -2.74 5.96 6.18
N VAL A 40 -2.92 7.22 6.61
CA VAL A 40 -4.15 7.99 6.34
C VAL A 40 -4.37 8.24 4.85
N TYR A 41 -3.32 8.60 4.13
CA TYR A 41 -3.40 8.96 2.71
C TYR A 41 -2.99 7.82 1.77
N ARG A 42 -2.86 6.58 2.28
CA ARG A 42 -2.36 5.45 1.48
C ARG A 42 -3.17 5.23 0.20
N GLY A 43 -4.49 5.44 0.27
CA GLY A 43 -5.40 5.35 -0.88
C GLY A 43 -5.10 6.37 -1.99
N ASP A 44 -4.58 7.55 -1.64
CA ASP A 44 -4.16 8.58 -2.60
C ASP A 44 -2.71 8.42 -3.05
N LEU A 45 -1.83 7.84 -2.21
CA LEU A 45 -0.41 7.55 -2.50
C LEU A 45 -0.26 6.35 -3.45
N GLN A 46 -0.90 6.43 -4.60
CA GLN A 46 -0.85 5.45 -5.67
C GLN A 46 -0.06 5.99 -6.86
N ARG A 47 0.12 5.15 -7.88
CA ARG A 47 0.87 5.48 -9.09
C ARG A 47 0.53 6.87 -9.68
N PRO A 48 -0.76 7.28 -9.83
CA PRO A 48 -1.07 8.59 -10.41
C PRO A 48 -0.58 9.79 -9.57
N PHE A 49 -0.55 9.65 -8.23
CA PHE A 49 0.04 10.67 -7.36
C PHE A 49 1.54 10.81 -7.62
N PHE A 50 2.27 9.70 -7.71
CA PHE A 50 3.71 9.74 -7.99
C PHE A 50 4.03 10.25 -9.39
N GLU A 51 3.19 9.94 -10.39
CA GLU A 51 3.27 10.53 -11.73
C GLU A 51 3.07 12.06 -11.68
N HIS A 52 2.13 12.55 -10.87
CA HIS A 52 1.96 13.99 -10.64
C HIS A 52 3.19 14.64 -10.01
N VAL A 53 3.80 14.02 -8.98
CA VAL A 53 5.04 14.54 -8.37
C VAL A 53 6.19 14.57 -9.39
N GLN A 54 6.30 13.56 -10.26
CA GLN A 54 7.27 13.58 -11.36
C GLN A 54 7.02 14.73 -12.34
N CYS A 55 5.77 15.05 -12.67
CA CYS A 55 5.45 16.24 -13.47
C CYS A 55 5.92 17.53 -12.78
N LEU A 56 5.73 17.66 -11.46
CA LEU A 56 6.22 18.80 -10.70
C LEU A 56 7.76 18.90 -10.73
N MET A 57 8.47 17.77 -10.65
CA MET A 57 9.93 17.75 -10.79
C MET A 57 10.40 18.23 -12.18
N VAL A 58 9.69 17.83 -13.25
CA VAL A 58 10.00 18.30 -14.61
C VAL A 58 9.82 19.82 -14.71
N VAL A 59 8.78 20.37 -14.07
CA VAL A 59 8.55 21.82 -14.03
C VAL A 59 9.62 22.53 -13.20
N ALA A 60 10.06 21.94 -12.08
CA ALA A 60 11.09 22.48 -11.20
C ALA A 60 12.53 22.32 -11.73
N LYS A 61 12.73 21.80 -12.94
CA LYS A 61 14.06 21.45 -13.47
C LYS A 61 15.06 22.62 -13.48
N GLU A 62 14.57 23.84 -13.68
CA GLU A 62 15.38 25.06 -13.71
C GLU A 62 15.55 25.70 -12.32
N ASP A 63 14.97 25.11 -11.26
CA ASP A 63 15.13 25.49 -9.86
C ASP A 63 15.71 24.29 -9.08
N PRO A 64 17.06 24.22 -8.95
CA PRO A 64 17.73 23.08 -8.33
C PRO A 64 17.30 22.81 -6.88
N GLU A 65 16.99 23.85 -6.11
CA GLU A 65 16.59 23.72 -4.71
C GLU A 65 15.18 23.12 -4.61
N ALA A 66 14.24 23.60 -5.42
CA ALA A 66 12.90 23.04 -5.49
C ALA A 66 12.90 21.60 -6.01
N LEU A 67 13.73 21.31 -7.02
CA LEU A 67 13.89 19.97 -7.56
C LEU A 67 14.42 19.00 -6.51
N GLU A 68 15.49 19.36 -5.80
CA GLU A 68 16.08 18.53 -4.75
C GLU A 68 15.08 18.20 -3.64
N LYS A 69 14.31 19.21 -3.19
CA LYS A 69 13.25 19.03 -2.20
C LYS A 69 12.17 18.05 -2.67
N LEU A 70 11.70 18.17 -3.92
CA LEU A 70 10.71 17.27 -4.49
C LEU A 70 11.26 15.84 -4.61
N VAL A 71 12.51 15.68 -5.05
CA VAL A 71 13.16 14.36 -5.17
C VAL A 71 13.31 13.69 -3.81
N ALA A 72 13.78 14.42 -2.80
CA ALA A 72 13.95 13.90 -1.44
C ALA A 72 12.62 13.46 -0.84
N MET A 73 11.59 14.30 -0.95
CA MET A 73 10.24 13.99 -0.47
C MET A 73 9.65 12.77 -1.19
N ASN A 74 9.72 12.73 -2.52
CA ASN A 74 9.20 11.63 -3.32
C ASN A 74 9.86 10.29 -2.97
N THR A 75 11.20 10.29 -2.85
CA THR A 75 11.97 9.10 -2.49
C THR A 75 11.56 8.56 -1.12
N ARG A 76 11.41 9.46 -0.15
CA ARG A 76 11.00 9.09 1.21
C ARG A 76 9.57 8.55 1.26
N LEU A 77 8.64 9.16 0.52
CA LEU A 77 7.25 8.68 0.43
C LEU A 77 7.17 7.30 -0.19
N VAL A 78 7.92 7.02 -1.26
CA VAL A 78 7.99 5.69 -1.87
C VAL A 78 8.51 4.65 -0.87
N ALA A 79 9.57 4.96 -0.12
CA ALA A 79 10.11 4.07 0.90
C ALA A 79 9.10 3.79 2.02
N LEU A 80 8.41 4.82 2.52
CA LEU A 80 7.39 4.66 3.56
C LEU A 80 6.18 3.87 3.06
N CYS A 81 5.70 4.10 1.84
CA CYS A 81 4.62 3.31 1.25
C CYS A 81 5.04 1.86 1.09
N THR A 82 6.26 1.60 0.61
CA THR A 82 6.80 0.24 0.45
C THR A 82 6.86 -0.48 1.80
N ASN A 83 7.34 0.19 2.84
CA ASN A 83 7.42 -0.37 4.19
C ASN A 83 6.01 -0.65 4.74
N HIS A 84 5.10 0.32 4.62
CA HIS A 84 3.70 0.16 5.05
C HIS A 84 3.03 -1.04 4.37
N ASP A 85 3.12 -1.13 3.05
CA ASP A 85 2.53 -2.22 2.26
C ASP A 85 3.14 -3.58 2.62
N SER A 86 4.44 -3.63 2.94
CA SER A 86 5.10 -4.87 3.32
C SER A 86 4.59 -5.40 4.67
N VAL A 87 4.42 -4.50 5.65
CA VAL A 87 3.90 -4.83 6.98
C VAL A 87 2.43 -5.24 6.90
N GLU A 88 1.63 -4.54 6.10
CA GLU A 88 0.22 -4.88 5.89
C GLU A 88 0.08 -6.27 5.27
N LYS A 89 0.82 -6.55 4.20
CA LYS A 89 0.84 -7.88 3.55
C LYS A 89 1.28 -9.00 4.49
N ASP A 90 2.27 -8.76 5.34
CA ASP A 90 2.72 -9.77 6.29
C ASP A 90 1.70 -10.02 7.39
N THR A 91 1.00 -8.96 7.85
CA THR A 91 -0.11 -9.09 8.79
C THR A 91 -1.29 -9.86 8.19
N GLU A 92 -1.64 -9.60 6.93
CA GLU A 92 -2.68 -10.35 6.21
C GLU A 92 -2.31 -11.84 6.07
N LYS A 93 -1.05 -12.14 5.73
CA LYS A 93 -0.56 -13.54 5.68
C LYS A 93 -0.67 -14.23 7.03
N MET A 94 -0.31 -13.55 8.12
CA MET A 94 -0.42 -14.11 9.47
C MET A 94 -1.87 -14.33 9.88
N ALA A 95 -2.77 -13.39 9.57
CA ALA A 95 -4.21 -13.54 9.83
C ALA A 95 -4.80 -14.71 9.02
N ALA A 96 -4.44 -14.83 7.74
CA ALA A 96 -4.86 -15.94 6.89
C ALA A 96 -4.33 -17.29 7.41
N ALA A 97 -3.07 -17.34 7.86
CA ALA A 97 -2.50 -18.53 8.48
C ALA A 97 -3.23 -18.91 9.80
N ALA A 98 -3.58 -17.93 10.62
CA ALA A 98 -4.31 -18.13 11.87
C ALA A 98 -5.73 -18.66 11.63
N GLU A 99 -6.45 -18.14 10.63
CA GLU A 99 -7.77 -18.66 10.26
C GLU A 99 -7.68 -20.08 9.68
N VAL A 100 -6.69 -20.38 8.84
CA VAL A 100 -6.44 -21.76 8.36
C VAL A 100 -6.17 -22.71 9.54
N TYR A 101 -5.42 -22.27 10.54
CA TYR A 101 -5.12 -23.08 11.73
C TYR A 101 -6.36 -23.31 12.61
N LYS A 102 -7.20 -22.30 12.76
CA LYS A 102 -8.47 -22.39 13.50
C LYS A 102 -9.51 -23.26 12.77
N ASP A 103 -9.58 -23.16 11.45
CA ASP A 103 -10.37 -24.05 10.59
C ASP A 103 -9.86 -25.49 10.66
N LEU A 104 -8.54 -25.68 10.72
CA LEU A 104 -7.95 -27.00 10.97
C LEU A 104 -8.47 -27.53 12.30
N LEU A 105 -8.19 -26.88 13.43
CA LEU A 105 -8.59 -27.33 14.77
C LEU A 105 -10.09 -27.57 14.94
N SER A 106 -10.94 -26.81 14.24
CA SER A 106 -12.40 -26.96 14.32
C SER A 106 -12.98 -28.04 13.40
N SER A 107 -12.21 -28.52 12.41
CA SER A 107 -12.66 -29.51 11.42
C SER A 107 -12.14 -30.93 11.65
N ILE A 108 -11.39 -31.14 12.72
CA ILE A 108 -10.75 -32.40 13.08
C ILE A 108 -11.54 -33.09 14.19
N ASN A 109 -11.99 -34.33 13.98
CA ASN A 109 -12.57 -35.18 15.03
C ASN A 109 -11.64 -36.34 15.46
N SER A 110 -10.50 -36.54 14.79
CA SER A 110 -9.52 -37.59 15.08
C SER A 110 -8.11 -37.19 14.62
N VAL A 111 -7.07 -37.79 15.21
CA VAL A 111 -5.66 -37.49 14.88
C VAL A 111 -5.32 -37.79 13.41
N GLU A 112 -5.94 -38.80 12.80
CA GLU A 112 -5.71 -39.15 11.39
C GLU A 112 -6.27 -38.10 10.41
N ASP A 113 -7.31 -37.35 10.80
CA ASP A 113 -7.83 -36.24 10.00
C ASP A 113 -6.87 -35.03 10.00
N ILE A 114 -6.03 -34.91 11.04
CA ILE A 114 -4.99 -33.88 11.16
C ILE A 114 -3.91 -34.12 10.12
N ASP A 115 -3.35 -35.34 10.11
CA ASP A 115 -2.22 -35.69 9.25
C ASP A 115 -2.57 -35.53 7.77
N LYS A 116 -3.76 -35.99 7.38
CA LYS A 116 -4.23 -35.90 5.99
C LYS A 116 -4.42 -34.45 5.54
N LYS A 117 -4.96 -33.60 6.41
CA LYS A 117 -5.26 -32.19 6.08
C LYS A 117 -4.02 -31.30 6.16
N MET A 118 -3.09 -31.60 7.06
CA MET A 118 -1.78 -30.96 7.11
C MET A 118 -0.94 -31.30 5.87
N GLU A 119 -1.00 -32.54 5.37
CA GLU A 119 -0.34 -32.93 4.13
C GLU A 119 -0.93 -32.21 2.89
N GLU A 120 -2.24 -32.00 2.85
CA GLU A 120 -2.91 -31.20 1.80
C GLU A 120 -2.53 -29.71 1.85
N LEU A 121 -2.43 -29.11 3.03
CA LEU A 121 -2.05 -27.71 3.21
C LEU A 121 -0.57 -27.45 2.93
N GLY A 122 0.31 -28.42 3.24
CA GLY A 122 1.71 -28.41 2.81
C GLY A 122 1.85 -28.44 1.29
N LYS A 123 1.06 -29.28 0.60
CA LYS A 123 1.00 -29.31 -0.88
C LYS A 123 0.51 -27.99 -1.50
N GLN A 124 -0.30 -27.21 -0.77
CA GLN A 124 -0.77 -25.88 -1.19
C GLN A 124 0.19 -24.74 -0.82
N GLY A 125 1.32 -25.03 -0.15
CA GLY A 125 2.27 -24.00 0.30
C GLY A 125 1.74 -23.08 1.40
N LYS A 126 0.66 -23.50 2.09
CA LYS A 126 -0.02 -22.72 3.14
C LYS A 126 0.51 -23.03 4.56
N ILE A 127 1.28 -24.10 4.70
CA ILE A 127 1.99 -24.48 5.93
C ILE A 127 3.44 -24.77 5.56
N ASP A 128 4.37 -24.29 6.38
CA ASP A 128 5.80 -24.56 6.20
C ASP A 128 6.08 -26.05 6.44
N PRO A 129 6.80 -26.77 5.54
CA PRO A 129 7.14 -28.18 5.70
C PRO A 129 7.81 -28.52 7.04
N ALA A 130 8.44 -27.56 7.72
CA ALA A 130 9.01 -27.74 9.05
C ALA A 130 7.98 -28.09 10.14
N PHE A 131 6.69 -27.80 9.93
CA PHE A 131 5.61 -28.16 10.85
C PHE A 131 5.10 -29.61 10.66
N LEU A 132 5.59 -30.33 9.64
CA LEU A 132 5.20 -31.72 9.31
C LEU A 132 6.22 -32.77 9.82
N GLN A 133 7.22 -32.38 10.61
CA GLN A 133 8.28 -33.25 11.12
C GLN A 133 7.96 -33.87 12.47
#